data_AF-A0A2E2B751-F1
#
_entry.id   AF-A0A2E2B751-F1
#
_cell.length_a   1.000
_cell.length_b   1.000
_cell.length_c   1.000
_cell.angle_alpha   90.00
_cell.angle_beta   90.00
_cell.angle_gamma   90.00
#
_symmetry.space_group_name_H-M   'P 1'
#
loop_
_entity.id
_entity.type
_entity.pdbx_description
1 polymer ?
#
loop_
_entity_poly.entity_id
_entity_poly.type
_entity_poly.pdbx_seq_one_letter_code
_entity_poly.pdbx_strand_id
1 'polypeptide(L)'
;METLPTEQLEMVSSMEPRLIAFGFLALFGMVLWVFGRKLARSGCGFSGFLAGASFALILPSSHASPQTLLMAIAIGGVVGFILAWLLFRVATGLTLAVTLALAVPIVDLAWQDNLPSFTPIKIETEVTPHLANGLQTKDVLPTALEIKPFVHRNVDIQRNAITSWRNQLDDDTRHTMGALALAGALSGLFIGLVFPYLATSAESALFGSVLMLIGFWNLAAHFKLPVPWEKLASSQQVAMAVGLITLAGVIAQWMMWRKKASAK
;
A
#
# COMPACT_ATOMS: atom_id res chain seq x y z
N MET A 1 -6.14 -39.33 35.71
CA MET A 1 -5.95 -38.75 34.35
C MET A 1 -7.18 -37.90 34.09
N GLU A 2 -7.08 -36.61 34.41
CA GLU A 2 -8.13 -35.63 34.14
C GLU A 2 -8.15 -35.36 32.64
N THR A 3 -9.20 -35.83 31.98
CA THR A 3 -9.46 -35.53 30.58
C THR A 3 -9.83 -34.05 30.47
N LEU A 4 -9.01 -33.27 29.78
CA LEU A 4 -9.31 -31.88 29.46
C LEU A 4 -10.71 -31.77 28.84
N PRO A 5 -11.53 -30.78 29.27
CA PRO A 5 -12.91 -30.65 28.82
C PRO A 5 -12.97 -30.40 27.32
N THR A 6 -13.79 -31.19 26.63
CA THR A 6 -14.01 -31.19 25.18
C THR A 6 -14.36 -29.81 24.61
N GLU A 7 -14.93 -28.91 25.43
CA GLU A 7 -15.20 -27.51 25.06
C GLU A 7 -13.94 -26.71 24.70
N GLN A 8 -12.78 -26.98 25.33
CA GLN A 8 -11.55 -26.25 24.98
C GLN A 8 -10.95 -26.72 23.65
N LEU A 9 -11.24 -27.95 23.22
CA LEU A 9 -10.80 -28.48 21.92
C LEU A 9 -11.63 -27.92 20.76
N GLU A 10 -12.92 -27.65 20.94
CA GLU A 10 -13.75 -26.96 19.94
C GLU A 10 -13.45 -25.46 19.84
N MET A 11 -13.05 -24.82 20.95
CA MET A 11 -12.66 -23.41 20.94
C MET A 11 -11.35 -23.16 20.17
N VAL A 12 -10.44 -24.14 20.15
CA VAL A 12 -9.17 -24.07 19.40
C VAL A 12 -9.35 -24.48 17.93
N SER A 13 -10.24 -25.41 17.61
CA SER A 13 -10.48 -25.83 16.22
C SER A 13 -11.33 -24.83 15.41
N SER A 14 -12.05 -23.94 16.09
CA SER A 14 -12.87 -22.87 15.49
C SER A 14 -12.16 -21.52 15.35
N MET A 15 -10.90 -21.39 15.80
CA MET A 15 -10.07 -20.25 15.42
C MET A 15 -9.85 -20.32 13.90
N GLU A 16 -10.65 -19.54 13.17
CA GLU A 16 -10.68 -19.56 11.71
C GLU A 16 -9.25 -19.36 11.13
N PRO A 17 -8.86 -20.13 10.09
CA PRO A 17 -7.56 -19.99 9.42
C PRO A 17 -7.26 -18.55 8.92
N ARG A 18 -8.28 -17.69 8.87
CA ARG A 18 -8.20 -16.27 8.55
C ARG A 18 -7.43 -15.46 9.61
N LEU A 19 -7.66 -15.71 10.90
CA LEU A 19 -6.96 -15.03 11.99
C LEU A 19 -5.46 -15.33 11.97
N ILE A 20 -5.11 -16.60 11.74
CA ILE A 20 -3.73 -17.05 11.60
C ILE A 20 -3.10 -16.40 10.35
N ALA A 21 -3.82 -16.37 9.22
CA ALA A 21 -3.36 -15.71 8.00
C ALA A 21 -3.10 -14.20 8.20
N PHE A 22 -3.97 -13.49 8.94
CA PHE A 22 -3.78 -12.08 9.26
C PHE A 22 -2.59 -11.84 10.19
N GLY A 23 -2.44 -12.67 11.23
CA GLY A 23 -1.27 -12.62 12.12
C GLY A 23 0.04 -12.84 11.36
N PHE A 24 0.06 -13.82 10.45
CA PHE A 24 1.18 -14.05 9.54
C PHE A 24 1.41 -12.88 8.59
N LEU A 25 0.36 -12.30 7.98
CA LEU A 25 0.52 -11.14 7.09
C LEU A 25 1.07 -9.92 7.83
N ALA A 26 0.62 -9.66 9.05
CA ALA A 26 1.09 -8.56 9.88
C ALA A 26 2.55 -8.75 10.28
N LEU A 27 2.93 -9.95 10.72
CA LEU A 27 4.32 -10.31 11.02
C LEU A 27 5.20 -10.21 9.77
N PHE A 28 4.74 -10.74 8.64
CA PHE A 28 5.49 -10.71 7.39
C PHE A 28 5.63 -9.28 6.86
N GLY A 29 4.59 -8.45 6.98
CA GLY A 29 4.62 -7.03 6.69
C GLY A 29 5.61 -6.29 7.58
N MET A 30 5.67 -6.60 8.87
CA MET A 30 6.65 -6.03 9.81
C MET A 30 8.08 -6.46 9.49
N VAL A 31 8.29 -7.72 9.10
CA VAL A 31 9.60 -8.22 8.66
C VAL A 31 10.03 -7.54 7.36
N LEU A 32 9.17 -7.50 6.35
CA LEU A 32 9.41 -6.77 5.10
C LEU A 32 9.65 -5.28 5.35
N TRP A 33 8.98 -4.68 6.32
CA TRP A 33 9.19 -3.29 6.72
C TRP A 33 10.59 -3.07 7.30
N VAL A 34 11.05 -3.97 8.18
CA VAL A 34 12.39 -3.90 8.79
C VAL A 34 13.50 -4.17 7.76
N PHE A 35 13.32 -5.17 6.89
CA PHE A 35 14.35 -5.62 5.94
C PHE A 35 14.32 -4.90 4.58
N GLY A 36 13.15 -4.42 4.16
CA GLY A 36 12.91 -3.83 2.83
C GLY A 36 13.78 -2.62 2.55
N ARG A 37 14.09 -1.80 3.57
CA ARG A 37 14.92 -0.60 3.40
C ARG A 37 16.35 -0.89 2.89
N LYS A 38 16.93 -2.02 3.28
CA LYS A 38 18.28 -2.42 2.82
C LYS A 38 18.18 -3.23 1.53
N LEU A 39 17.22 -4.15 1.45
CA LEU A 39 17.09 -5.06 0.31
C LEU A 39 16.63 -4.35 -0.97
N ALA A 40 15.69 -3.40 -0.89
CA ALA A 40 15.18 -2.71 -2.08
C ALA A 40 16.28 -1.94 -2.82
N ARG A 41 17.21 -1.34 -2.09
CA ARG A 41 18.31 -0.56 -2.67
C ARG A 41 19.41 -1.43 -3.25
N SER A 42 19.83 -2.44 -2.50
CA SER A 42 20.82 -3.39 -3.00
C SER A 42 20.26 -4.14 -4.20
N GLY A 43 18.98 -4.52 -4.16
CA GLY A 43 18.29 -5.17 -5.26
C GLY A 43 18.18 -4.28 -6.50
N CYS A 44 17.75 -3.02 -6.36
CA CYS A 44 17.62 -2.09 -7.47
C CYS A 44 18.98 -1.70 -8.07
N GLY A 45 19.99 -1.48 -7.22
CA GLY A 45 21.35 -1.23 -7.70
C GLY A 45 21.92 -2.44 -8.44
N PHE A 46 21.75 -3.64 -7.90
CA PHE A 46 22.23 -4.87 -8.52
C PHE A 46 21.51 -5.18 -9.83
N SER A 47 20.18 -4.96 -9.92
CA SER A 47 19.45 -5.12 -11.18
C SER A 47 19.88 -4.11 -12.23
N GLY A 48 20.12 -2.85 -11.85
CA GLY A 48 20.69 -1.83 -12.74
C GLY A 48 22.07 -2.19 -13.24
N PHE A 49 22.94 -2.71 -12.37
CA PHE A 49 24.26 -3.20 -12.74
C PHE A 49 24.18 -4.35 -13.73
N LEU A 50 23.35 -5.37 -13.46
CA LEU A 50 23.18 -6.50 -14.36
C LEU A 50 22.60 -6.09 -15.72
N ALA A 51 21.62 -5.19 -15.74
CA ALA A 51 21.04 -4.68 -16.99
C ALA A 51 22.06 -3.89 -17.81
N GLY A 52 22.83 -3.00 -17.17
CA GLY A 52 23.89 -2.23 -17.83
C GLY A 52 25.05 -3.10 -18.34
N ALA A 53 25.47 -4.09 -17.54
CA ALA A 53 26.46 -5.09 -17.95
C ALA A 53 25.97 -5.93 -19.14
N SER A 54 24.70 -6.34 -19.12
CA SER A 54 24.09 -7.08 -20.23
C SER A 54 23.97 -6.24 -21.50
N PHE A 55 23.63 -4.96 -21.36
CA PHE A 55 23.56 -4.04 -22.50
C PHE A 55 24.94 -3.86 -23.17
N ALA A 56 26.02 -3.84 -22.38
CA ALA A 56 27.37 -3.78 -22.92
C ALA A 56 27.75 -5.00 -23.76
N LEU A 57 27.13 -6.17 -23.52
CA LEU A 57 27.35 -7.39 -24.31
C LEU A 57 26.69 -7.33 -25.70
N ILE A 58 25.69 -6.46 -25.89
CA ILE A 58 24.95 -6.32 -27.16
C ILE A 58 25.73 -5.41 -28.15
N LEU A 59 26.69 -4.62 -27.66
CA LEU A 59 27.50 -3.75 -28.51
C LEU A 59 28.34 -4.59 -29.49
N PRO A 60 28.31 -4.29 -30.80
CA PRO A 60 28.96 -5.10 -31.82
C PRO A 60 30.47 -5.24 -31.55
N SER A 61 30.89 -6.48 -31.27
CA SER A 61 32.22 -6.84 -30.78
C SER A 61 33.21 -7.21 -31.87
N SER A 62 32.91 -6.91 -33.14
CA SER A 62 33.63 -7.45 -34.30
C SER A 62 35.14 -7.16 -34.31
N HIS A 63 35.62 -6.23 -33.50
CA HIS A 63 37.05 -5.91 -33.33
C HIS A 63 37.48 -5.66 -31.87
N ALA A 64 36.65 -6.04 -30.88
CA ALA A 64 36.93 -5.74 -29.49
C ALA A 64 37.91 -6.75 -28.89
N SER A 65 39.05 -6.27 -28.36
CA SER A 65 39.94 -7.12 -27.56
C SER A 65 39.23 -7.54 -26.26
N PRO A 66 39.57 -8.71 -25.66
CA PRO A 66 38.95 -9.17 -24.41
C PRO A 66 38.99 -8.13 -23.28
N GLN A 67 40.05 -7.32 -23.22
CA GLN A 67 40.19 -6.23 -22.25
C GLN A 67 39.17 -5.11 -22.47
N THR A 68 38.92 -4.73 -23.72
CA THR A 68 37.88 -3.72 -24.05
C THR A 68 36.48 -4.19 -23.71
N LEU A 69 36.19 -5.48 -23.90
CA LEU A 69 34.91 -6.07 -23.50
C LEU A 69 34.72 -6.04 -21.97
N LEU A 70 35.75 -6.41 -21.21
CA LEU A 70 35.70 -6.33 -19.74
C LEU A 70 35.51 -4.89 -19.24
N MET A 71 36.20 -3.91 -19.84
CA MET A 71 35.99 -2.50 -19.50
C MET A 71 34.59 -2.02 -19.87
N ALA A 72 34.05 -2.43 -21.02
CA ALA A 72 32.69 -2.09 -21.43
C ALA A 72 31.65 -2.64 -20.46
N ILE A 73 31.80 -3.89 -19.99
CA ILE A 73 30.92 -4.50 -18.98
C ILE A 73 31.01 -3.74 -17.65
N ALA A 74 32.22 -3.42 -17.19
CA ALA A 74 32.42 -2.70 -15.94
C ALA A 74 31.80 -1.29 -15.99
N ILE A 75 32.07 -0.52 -17.06
CA ILE A 75 31.51 0.81 -17.27
C ILE A 75 29.99 0.74 -17.42
N GLY A 76 29.48 -0.17 -18.26
CA GLY A 76 28.06 -0.38 -18.48
C GLY A 76 27.33 -0.74 -17.18
N GLY A 77 27.90 -1.62 -16.37
CA GLY A 77 27.37 -1.97 -15.05
C GLY A 77 27.35 -0.78 -14.08
N VAL A 78 28.41 0.01 -14.00
CA VAL A 78 28.45 1.21 -13.14
C VAL A 78 27.43 2.26 -13.59
N VAL A 79 27.35 2.53 -14.90
CA VAL A 79 26.35 3.45 -15.47
C VAL A 79 24.93 2.96 -15.19
N GLY A 80 24.66 1.66 -15.40
CA GLY A 80 23.37 1.04 -15.11
C GLY A 80 22.99 1.12 -13.62
N PHE A 81 23.96 0.91 -12.72
CA PHE A 81 23.76 1.07 -11.28
C PHE A 81 23.37 2.52 -10.91
N ILE A 82 24.10 3.50 -11.41
CA ILE A 82 23.82 4.93 -11.14
C ILE A 82 22.44 5.31 -11.68
N LEU A 83 22.11 4.88 -12.89
CA LEU A 83 20.81 5.17 -13.51
C LEU A 83 19.66 4.54 -12.72
N ALA A 84 19.76 3.26 -12.34
CA ALA A 84 18.74 2.59 -11.54
C ALA A 84 18.57 3.25 -10.16
N TRP A 85 19.67 3.68 -9.54
CA TRP A 85 19.63 4.41 -8.28
C TRP A 85 18.93 5.77 -8.38
N LEU A 86 19.19 6.53 -9.46
CA LEU A 86 18.48 7.78 -9.75
C LEU A 86 16.99 7.54 -10.03
N LEU A 87 16.68 6.52 -10.82
CA LEU A 87 15.29 6.14 -11.14
C LEU A 87 14.52 5.78 -9.87
N PHE A 88 15.15 5.04 -8.96
CA PHE A 88 14.57 4.69 -7.66
C PHE A 88 14.26 5.94 -6.82
N ARG A 89 15.16 6.94 -6.80
CA ARG A 89 14.91 8.23 -6.12
C ARG A 89 13.72 8.96 -6.72
N VAL A 90 13.66 9.07 -8.05
CA VAL A 90 12.55 9.75 -8.74
C VAL A 90 11.24 9.01 -8.49
N ALA A 91 11.24 7.68 -8.59
CA ALA A 91 10.06 6.86 -8.33
C ALA A 91 9.55 7.04 -6.89
N THR A 92 10.44 7.01 -5.90
CA THR A 92 10.07 7.21 -4.48
C THR A 92 9.55 8.64 -4.22
N GLY A 93 10.12 9.65 -4.91
CA GLY A 93 9.59 11.02 -4.84
C GLY A 93 8.22 11.16 -5.48
N LEU A 94 7.99 10.49 -6.60
CA LEU A 94 6.72 10.51 -7.30
C LEU A 94 5.62 9.79 -6.49
N THR A 95 5.93 8.65 -5.88
CA THR A 95 4.97 7.93 -5.03
C THR A 95 4.59 8.78 -3.83
N LEU A 96 5.55 9.43 -3.17
CA LEU A 96 5.27 10.27 -2.01
C LEU A 96 4.46 11.52 -2.42
N ALA A 97 4.78 12.10 -3.57
CA ALA A 97 4.02 13.20 -4.14
C ALA A 97 2.55 12.82 -4.34
N VAL A 98 2.28 11.68 -4.98
CA VAL A 98 0.91 11.18 -5.18
C VAL A 98 0.23 10.89 -3.85
N THR A 99 0.93 10.24 -2.92
CA THR A 99 0.38 9.94 -1.59
C THR A 99 -0.01 11.21 -0.84
N LEU A 100 0.83 12.24 -0.79
CA LEU A 100 0.50 13.50 -0.12
C LEU A 100 -0.56 14.31 -0.88
N ALA A 101 -0.54 14.28 -2.22
CA ALA A 101 -1.56 14.94 -3.04
C ALA A 101 -2.96 14.38 -2.76
N LEU A 102 -3.06 13.09 -2.42
CA LEU A 102 -4.32 12.45 -2.04
C LEU A 102 -4.61 12.60 -0.54
N ALA A 103 -3.61 12.41 0.31
CA ALA A 103 -3.80 12.42 1.77
C ALA A 103 -4.20 13.79 2.30
N VAL A 104 -3.60 14.89 1.80
CA VAL A 104 -3.87 16.23 2.34
C VAL A 104 -5.33 16.65 2.12
N PRO A 105 -5.92 16.54 0.91
CA PRO A 105 -7.34 16.85 0.73
C PRO A 105 -8.27 15.92 1.51
N ILE A 106 -7.92 14.64 1.65
CA ILE A 106 -8.72 13.68 2.43
C ILE A 106 -8.75 14.10 3.90
N VAL A 107 -7.60 14.49 4.46
CA VAL A 107 -7.50 14.97 5.85
C VAL A 107 -8.28 16.27 6.04
N ASP A 108 -8.20 17.20 5.09
CA ASP A 108 -8.97 18.45 5.13
C ASP A 108 -10.48 18.20 5.10
N LEU A 109 -10.94 17.33 4.18
CA LEU A 109 -12.35 16.93 4.13
C LEU A 109 -12.82 16.19 5.37
N ALA A 110 -11.96 15.34 5.93
CA ALA A 110 -12.24 14.66 7.19
C ALA A 110 -12.39 15.68 8.31
N TRP A 111 -11.55 16.72 8.33
CA TRP A 111 -11.63 17.79 9.31
C TRP A 111 -12.93 18.58 9.21
N GLN A 112 -13.45 18.79 8.00
CA GLN A 112 -14.69 19.52 7.77
C GLN A 112 -15.96 18.65 7.92
N ASP A 113 -15.82 17.37 8.31
CA ASP A 113 -16.92 16.39 8.34
C ASP A 113 -17.66 16.23 6.99
N ASN A 114 -17.00 16.60 5.88
CA ASN A 114 -17.53 16.59 4.51
C ASN A 114 -17.12 15.33 3.72
N LEU A 115 -16.63 14.30 4.40
CA LEU A 115 -16.29 13.06 3.73
C LEU A 115 -17.54 12.39 3.17
N PRO A 116 -17.48 11.85 1.94
CA PRO A 116 -18.60 11.13 1.37
C PRO A 116 -18.96 9.98 2.31
N SER A 117 -20.22 9.92 2.73
CA SER A 117 -20.74 8.77 3.45
C SER A 117 -20.68 7.57 2.51
N PHE A 118 -19.60 6.79 2.59
CA PHE A 118 -19.51 5.52 1.91
C PHE A 118 -20.48 4.58 2.62
N THR A 119 -21.75 4.62 2.25
CA THR A 119 -22.66 3.53 2.57
C THR A 119 -22.01 2.28 2.02
N PRO A 120 -21.62 1.30 2.87
CA PRO A 120 -21.02 0.07 2.38
C PRO A 120 -21.98 -0.46 1.34
N ILE A 121 -21.47 -0.72 0.13
CA ILE A 121 -22.27 -1.34 -0.92
C ILE A 121 -22.74 -2.64 -0.29
N LYS A 122 -24.02 -2.68 0.10
CA LYS A 122 -24.69 -3.94 0.41
C LYS A 122 -24.67 -4.65 -0.92
N ILE A 123 -23.64 -5.46 -1.12
CA ILE A 123 -23.72 -6.56 -2.05
C ILE A 123 -24.77 -7.42 -1.37
N GLU A 124 -26.05 -7.13 -1.64
CA GLU A 124 -27.09 -8.12 -1.52
C GLU A 124 -26.56 -9.25 -2.36
N THR A 125 -25.97 -10.22 -1.67
CA THR A 125 -25.78 -11.55 -2.17
C THR A 125 -27.19 -12.11 -2.35
N GLU A 126 -27.90 -11.57 -3.32
CA GLU A 126 -28.78 -12.31 -4.20
C GLU A 126 -27.86 -13.22 -5.04
N VAL A 127 -27.02 -14.01 -4.34
CA VAL A 127 -26.45 -15.24 -4.85
C VAL A 127 -27.68 -16.11 -4.94
N THR A 128 -28.31 -16.00 -6.10
CA THR A 128 -29.43 -16.78 -6.57
C THR A 128 -29.36 -18.19 -5.95
N PRO A 129 -30.44 -18.69 -5.32
CA PRO A 129 -30.52 -20.08 -4.85
C PRO A 129 -30.29 -21.11 -5.97
N HIS A 130 -30.17 -20.66 -7.22
CA HIS A 130 -29.77 -21.45 -8.39
C HIS A 130 -28.35 -22.06 -8.29
N LEU A 131 -27.44 -21.58 -7.41
CA LEU A 131 -26.17 -22.28 -7.15
C LEU A 131 -26.25 -23.38 -6.07
N ALA A 132 -27.32 -23.42 -5.27
CA ALA A 132 -27.51 -24.46 -4.26
C ALA A 132 -27.97 -25.79 -4.88
N ASN A 133 -28.47 -25.77 -6.11
CA ASN A 133 -28.93 -26.96 -6.84
C ASN A 133 -27.88 -27.44 -7.86
N GLY A 134 -26.77 -27.99 -7.37
CA GLY A 134 -26.06 -29.08 -8.06
C GLY A 134 -25.41 -28.81 -9.43
N LEU A 135 -24.79 -27.64 -9.65
CA LEU A 135 -23.96 -27.43 -10.85
C LEU A 135 -22.66 -28.26 -10.76
N GLN A 136 -22.63 -29.34 -11.53
CA GLN A 136 -21.45 -30.19 -11.72
C GLN A 136 -20.30 -29.37 -12.31
N THR A 137 -19.12 -29.52 -11.71
CA THR A 137 -17.91 -28.71 -11.84
C THR A 137 -17.19 -28.78 -13.20
N LYS A 138 -17.82 -29.29 -14.27
CA LYS A 138 -17.13 -29.55 -15.55
C LYS A 138 -17.32 -28.46 -16.62
N ASP A 139 -18.28 -27.56 -16.46
CA ASP A 139 -18.62 -26.52 -17.44
C ASP A 139 -18.35 -25.07 -16.96
N VAL A 140 -17.42 -24.87 -16.02
CA VAL A 140 -17.16 -23.54 -15.38
C VAL A 140 -16.24 -22.62 -16.23
N LEU A 141 -15.94 -22.99 -17.48
CA LEU A 141 -15.09 -22.18 -18.36
C LEU A 141 -15.77 -20.92 -18.99
N PRO A 142 -17.11 -20.72 -19.04
CA PRO A 142 -17.70 -19.48 -19.54
C PRO A 142 -17.81 -18.37 -18.47
N THR A 143 -17.57 -18.65 -17.18
CA THR A 143 -17.71 -17.67 -16.09
C THR A 143 -16.74 -16.49 -16.22
N ALA A 144 -15.60 -16.66 -16.89
CA ALA A 144 -14.66 -15.56 -17.15
C ALA A 144 -15.22 -14.46 -18.07
N LEU A 145 -16.23 -14.77 -18.90
CA LEU A 145 -16.85 -13.79 -19.82
C LEU A 145 -17.88 -12.88 -19.13
N GLU A 146 -18.51 -13.33 -18.04
CA GLU A 146 -19.47 -12.53 -17.26
C GLU A 146 -18.83 -11.65 -16.17
N ILE A 147 -17.54 -11.86 -15.84
CA ILE A 147 -16.85 -11.02 -14.83
C ILE A 147 -16.55 -9.62 -15.36
N LYS A 148 -16.28 -9.47 -16.67
CA LYS A 148 -15.98 -8.17 -17.29
C LYS A 148 -17.10 -7.13 -17.08
N PRO A 149 -18.39 -7.41 -17.36
CA PRO A 149 -19.45 -6.42 -17.15
C PRO A 149 -19.66 -6.09 -15.67
N PHE A 150 -19.41 -7.02 -14.75
CA PHE A 150 -19.51 -6.76 -13.32
C PHE A 150 -18.45 -5.76 -12.83
N VAL A 151 -17.18 -5.93 -13.26
CA VAL A 151 -16.10 -5.01 -12.88
C VAL A 151 -16.34 -3.60 -13.44
N HIS A 152 -16.73 -3.49 -14.72
CA HIS A 152 -17.03 -2.18 -15.31
C HIS A 152 -18.19 -1.48 -14.59
N ARG A 153 -19.27 -2.21 -14.29
CA ARG A 153 -20.41 -1.65 -13.54
C ARG A 153 -19.99 -1.07 -12.19
N ASN A 154 -19.16 -1.78 -11.42
CA ASN A 154 -18.71 -1.30 -10.11
C ASN A 154 -17.77 -0.09 -10.22
N VAL A 155 -16.88 -0.07 -11.22
CA VAL A 155 -16.01 1.09 -11.49
C VAL A 155 -16.84 2.32 -11.88
N ASP A 156 -17.86 2.15 -12.72
CA ASP A 156 -18.74 3.24 -13.12
C ASP A 156 -19.58 3.78 -11.96
N ILE A 157 -20.09 2.90 -11.08
CA ILE A 157 -20.81 3.30 -9.86
C ILE A 157 -19.90 4.15 -8.96
N GLN A 158 -18.66 3.70 -8.70
CA GLN A 158 -17.72 4.46 -7.88
C GLN A 158 -17.35 5.80 -8.53
N ARG A 159 -17.10 5.81 -9.84
CA ARG A 159 -16.79 7.03 -10.59
C ARG A 159 -17.93 8.04 -10.53
N ASN A 160 -19.17 7.58 -10.72
CA ASN A 160 -20.36 8.43 -10.66
C ASN A 160 -20.61 8.95 -9.25
N ALA A 161 -20.38 8.12 -8.22
CA ALA A 161 -20.47 8.56 -6.82
C ALA A 161 -19.46 9.66 -6.50
N ILE A 162 -18.19 9.49 -6.91
CA ILE A 162 -17.13 10.50 -6.72
C ILE A 162 -17.47 11.79 -7.49
N THR A 163 -17.97 11.66 -8.72
CA THR A 163 -18.32 12.83 -9.55
C THR A 163 -19.52 13.58 -8.97
N SER A 164 -20.54 12.87 -8.51
CA SER A 164 -21.72 13.45 -7.84
C SER A 164 -21.32 14.18 -6.57
N TRP A 165 -20.54 13.54 -5.70
CA TRP A 165 -20.02 14.16 -4.49
C TRP A 165 -19.16 15.40 -4.80
N ARG A 166 -18.27 15.33 -5.79
CA ARG A 166 -17.48 16.49 -6.22
C ARG A 166 -18.36 17.65 -6.68
N ASN A 167 -19.46 17.36 -7.36
CA ASN A 167 -20.39 18.39 -7.84
C ASN A 167 -21.25 19.00 -6.71
N GLN A 168 -21.30 18.38 -5.53
CA GLN A 168 -21.96 18.93 -4.33
C GLN A 168 -21.05 19.85 -3.53
N LEU A 169 -19.73 19.82 -3.77
CA LEU A 169 -18.78 20.71 -3.12
C LEU A 169 -18.87 22.12 -3.71
N ASP A 170 -18.83 23.11 -2.83
CA ASP A 170 -18.74 24.52 -3.21
C ASP A 170 -17.47 24.81 -4.06
N ASP A 171 -17.54 25.84 -4.89
CA ASP A 171 -16.41 26.26 -5.74
C ASP A 171 -15.14 26.54 -4.92
N ASP A 172 -15.28 27.21 -3.78
CA ASP A 172 -14.14 27.55 -2.91
C ASP A 172 -13.49 26.29 -2.32
N THR A 173 -14.30 25.32 -1.89
CA THR A 173 -13.79 24.02 -1.38
C THR A 173 -13.07 23.25 -2.48
N ARG A 174 -13.60 23.23 -3.71
CA ARG A 174 -12.96 22.56 -4.85
C ARG A 174 -11.60 23.18 -5.19
N HIS A 175 -11.51 24.50 -5.19
CA HIS A 175 -10.26 25.21 -5.42
C HIS A 175 -9.25 24.97 -4.28
N THR A 176 -9.71 25.02 -3.04
CA THR A 176 -8.88 24.76 -1.86
C THR A 176 -8.31 23.35 -1.88
N MET A 177 -9.14 22.33 -2.15
CA MET A 177 -8.68 20.95 -2.32
C MET A 177 -7.66 20.80 -3.44
N GLY A 178 -7.88 21.47 -4.58
CA GLY A 178 -6.92 21.46 -5.70
C GLY A 178 -5.57 22.09 -5.32
N ALA A 179 -5.59 23.22 -4.61
CA ALA A 179 -4.39 23.90 -4.14
C ALA A 179 -3.62 23.05 -3.10
N LEU A 180 -4.34 22.43 -2.16
CA LEU A 180 -3.78 21.54 -1.15
C LEU A 180 -3.19 20.27 -1.78
N ALA A 181 -3.87 19.67 -2.77
CA ALA A 181 -3.34 18.52 -3.50
C ALA A 181 -2.03 18.87 -4.21
N LEU A 182 -1.97 20.03 -4.86
CA LEU A 182 -0.75 20.51 -5.53
C LEU A 182 0.38 20.79 -4.52
N ALA A 183 0.08 21.44 -3.40
CA ALA A 183 1.04 21.71 -2.35
C ALA A 183 1.60 20.41 -1.73
N GLY A 184 0.72 19.43 -1.50
CA GLY A 184 1.08 18.08 -1.05
C GLY A 184 1.96 17.36 -2.06
N ALA A 185 1.62 17.41 -3.35
CA ALA A 185 2.42 16.82 -4.43
C ALA A 185 3.83 17.41 -4.49
N LEU A 186 3.94 18.73 -4.51
CA LEU A 186 5.22 19.44 -4.61
C LEU A 186 6.10 19.16 -3.38
N SER A 187 5.48 19.17 -2.20
CA SER A 187 6.17 18.88 -0.94
C SER A 187 6.63 17.42 -0.87
N GLY A 188 5.80 16.46 -1.29
CA GLY A 188 6.14 15.04 -1.37
C GLY A 188 7.26 14.76 -2.36
N LEU A 189 7.20 15.38 -3.54
CA LEU A 189 8.26 15.27 -4.54
C LEU A 189 9.60 15.81 -4.00
N PHE A 190 9.57 17.01 -3.42
CA PHE A 190 10.77 17.62 -2.84
C PHE A 190 11.37 16.76 -1.72
N ILE A 191 10.54 16.31 -0.77
CA ILE A 191 10.98 15.45 0.33
C ILE A 191 11.53 14.12 -0.20
N GLY A 192 10.90 13.49 -1.18
CA GLY A 192 11.39 12.22 -1.73
C GLY A 192 12.67 12.35 -2.55
N LEU A 193 12.89 13.48 -3.22
CA LEU A 193 14.15 13.75 -3.92
C LEU A 193 15.30 14.05 -2.96
N VAL A 194 15.08 14.90 -1.95
CA VAL A 194 16.12 15.32 -0.99
C VAL A 194 16.37 14.24 0.06
N PHE A 195 15.30 13.65 0.60
CA PHE A 195 15.30 12.69 1.69
C PHE A 195 14.54 11.40 1.33
N PRO A 196 15.01 10.63 0.32
CA PRO A 196 14.33 9.41 -0.13
C PRO A 196 14.17 8.38 0.99
N TYR A 197 15.05 8.42 2.00
CA TYR A 197 14.92 7.57 3.18
C TYR A 197 13.70 7.87 4.02
N LEU A 198 13.36 9.15 4.19
CA LEU A 198 12.22 9.58 4.98
C LEU A 198 10.93 9.32 4.21
N ALA A 199 10.96 9.49 2.89
CA ALA A 199 9.81 9.22 2.02
C ALA A 199 9.36 7.75 2.08
N THR A 200 10.26 6.80 1.79
CA THR A 200 9.91 5.36 1.87
C THR A 200 9.43 4.96 3.27
N SER A 201 9.98 5.62 4.29
CA SER A 201 9.69 5.30 5.69
C SER A 201 8.31 5.84 6.10
N ALA A 202 7.96 7.04 5.67
CA ALA A 202 6.64 7.63 5.83
C ALA A 202 5.58 6.87 5.04
N GLU A 203 5.83 6.52 3.77
CA GLU A 203 4.90 5.72 2.96
C GLU A 203 4.63 4.37 3.61
N SER A 204 5.68 3.65 4.02
CA SER A 204 5.52 2.33 4.62
C SER A 204 4.83 2.39 5.99
N ALA A 205 5.05 3.44 6.77
CA ALA A 205 4.32 3.70 8.00
C ALA A 205 2.84 4.01 7.72
N LEU A 206 2.55 4.80 6.69
CA LEU A 206 1.19 5.11 6.27
C LEU A 206 0.45 3.84 5.82
N PHE A 207 1.02 3.06 4.90
CA PHE A 207 0.46 1.78 4.47
C PHE A 207 0.28 0.81 5.64
N GLY A 208 1.27 0.72 6.53
CA GLY A 208 1.18 -0.10 7.75
C GLY A 208 0.04 0.33 8.66
N SER A 209 -0.15 1.63 8.85
CA SER A 209 -1.23 2.18 9.68
C SER A 209 -2.62 1.87 9.10
N VAL A 210 -2.78 2.02 7.78
CA VAL A 210 -4.03 1.71 7.07
C VAL A 210 -4.34 0.21 7.17
N LEU A 211 -3.33 -0.65 6.96
CA LEU A 211 -3.51 -2.10 7.10
C LEU A 211 -3.84 -2.51 8.54
N MET A 212 -3.19 -1.92 9.54
CA MET A 212 -3.52 -2.17 10.95
C MET A 212 -4.95 -1.74 11.28
N LEU A 213 -5.38 -0.57 10.79
CA LEU A 213 -6.73 -0.08 11.01
C LEU A 213 -7.77 -0.99 10.37
N ILE A 214 -7.57 -1.39 9.11
CA ILE A 214 -8.47 -2.32 8.39
C ILE A 214 -8.49 -3.69 9.08
N GLY A 215 -7.32 -4.20 9.47
CA GLY A 215 -7.21 -5.46 10.19
C GLY A 215 -7.94 -5.43 11.52
N PHE A 216 -7.74 -4.36 12.30
CA PHE A 216 -8.43 -4.15 13.57
C PHE A 216 -9.95 -4.04 13.39
N TRP A 217 -10.40 -3.32 12.36
CA TRP A 217 -11.82 -3.19 12.03
C TRP A 217 -12.45 -4.57 11.74
N ASN A 218 -11.82 -5.36 10.87
CA ASN A 218 -12.30 -6.70 10.54
C ASN A 218 -12.30 -7.63 11.74
N LEU A 219 -11.26 -7.55 12.58
CA LEU A 219 -11.14 -8.34 13.81
C LEU A 219 -12.29 -8.02 14.78
N ALA A 220 -12.53 -6.74 15.02
CA ALA A 220 -13.54 -6.29 15.95
C ALA A 220 -14.96 -6.58 15.46
N ALA A 221 -15.21 -6.50 14.14
CA ALA A 221 -16.45 -6.95 13.52
C ALA A 221 -16.66 -8.47 13.68
N HIS A 222 -15.61 -9.27 13.49
CA HIS A 222 -15.66 -10.73 13.63
C HIS A 222 -16.00 -11.17 15.06
N PHE A 223 -15.34 -10.56 16.06
CA PHE A 223 -15.60 -10.87 17.47
C PHE A 223 -16.89 -10.23 18.03
N LYS A 224 -17.67 -9.53 17.18
CA LYS A 224 -18.88 -8.78 17.59
C LYS A 224 -18.62 -7.93 18.82
N LEU A 225 -17.42 -7.34 18.91
CA LEU A 225 -17.08 -6.51 20.05
C LEU A 225 -18.13 -5.38 20.11
N PRO A 226 -18.66 -5.05 21.31
CA PRO A 226 -19.63 -3.98 21.49
C PRO A 226 -18.93 -2.62 21.37
N VAL A 227 -18.30 -2.41 20.23
CA VAL A 227 -17.67 -1.16 19.85
C VAL A 227 -18.81 -0.32 19.28
N PRO A 228 -19.11 0.85 19.86
CA PRO A 228 -20.11 1.74 19.30
C PRO A 228 -19.53 2.36 18.03
N TRP A 229 -19.57 1.61 16.92
CA TRP A 229 -19.01 2.00 15.62
C TRP A 229 -19.54 3.35 15.15
N GLU A 230 -20.79 3.65 15.50
CA GLU A 230 -21.44 4.93 15.24
C GLU A 230 -20.83 6.11 16.02
N LYS A 231 -20.17 5.85 17.16
CA LYS A 231 -19.50 6.87 17.98
C LYS A 231 -17.99 6.94 17.77
N LEU A 232 -17.37 5.87 17.26
CA LEU A 232 -15.91 5.74 17.12
C LEU A 232 -15.37 6.12 15.73
N ALA A 233 -16.25 6.37 14.76
CA ALA A 233 -15.86 6.65 13.40
C ALA A 233 -16.28 8.05 12.95
N SER A 234 -16.10 9.07 13.79
CA SER A 234 -15.97 10.40 13.19
C SER A 234 -14.75 10.36 12.29
N SER A 235 -14.90 10.82 11.06
CA SER A 235 -13.87 10.67 10.05
C SER A 235 -12.56 11.38 10.46
N GLN A 236 -12.68 12.42 11.28
CA GLN A 236 -11.61 13.09 12.02
C GLN A 236 -10.81 12.14 12.93
N GLN A 237 -11.46 11.31 13.74
CA GLN A 237 -10.77 10.38 14.65
C GLN A 237 -9.95 9.34 13.88
N VAL A 238 -10.49 8.86 12.76
CA VAL A 238 -9.78 7.93 11.87
C VAL A 238 -8.56 8.59 11.23
N ALA A 239 -8.72 9.78 10.67
CA ALA A 239 -7.61 10.54 10.08
C ALA A 239 -6.53 10.85 11.13
N MET A 240 -6.93 11.25 12.34
CA MET A 240 -6.02 11.53 13.45
C MET A 240 -5.29 10.26 13.91
N ALA A 241 -5.97 9.11 14.01
CA ALA A 241 -5.35 7.84 14.36
C ALA A 241 -4.31 7.41 13.32
N VAL A 242 -4.65 7.47 12.02
CA VAL A 242 -3.72 7.18 10.92
C VAL A 242 -2.51 8.12 10.97
N GLY A 243 -2.75 9.41 11.16
CA GLY A 243 -1.69 10.42 11.29
C GLY A 243 -0.76 10.14 12.47
N LEU A 244 -1.31 9.83 13.64
CA LEU A 244 -0.54 9.53 14.86
C LEU A 244 0.28 8.23 14.72
N ILE A 245 -0.30 7.17 14.16
CA ILE A 245 0.42 5.91 13.91
C ILE A 245 1.56 6.14 12.91
N THR A 246 1.29 6.89 11.84
CA THR A 246 2.31 7.25 10.85
C THR A 246 3.44 8.07 11.49
N LEU A 247 3.09 9.08 12.29
CA LEU A 247 4.06 9.92 13.00
C LEU A 247 4.90 9.10 13.98
N ALA A 248 4.29 8.20 14.75
CA ALA A 248 4.99 7.30 15.66
C ALA A 248 5.98 6.39 14.90
N GLY A 249 5.57 5.86 13.74
CA GLY A 249 6.45 5.08 12.86
C GLY A 249 7.66 5.88 12.38
N VAL A 250 7.46 7.13 11.94
CA VAL A 250 8.53 8.04 11.50
C VAL A 250 9.48 8.36 12.66
N ILE A 251 8.95 8.68 13.85
CA ILE A 251 9.75 8.97 15.04
C ILE A 251 10.60 7.76 15.44
N ALA A 252 10.02 6.55 15.49
CA ALA A 252 10.75 5.33 15.82
C ALA A 252 11.91 5.08 14.85
N GLN A 253 11.69 5.30 13.55
CA GLN A 253 12.73 5.19 12.53
C GLN A 253 13.83 6.24 12.70
N TRP A 254 13.47 7.47 13.07
CA TRP A 254 14.44 8.52 13.36
C TRP A 254 15.30 8.20 14.59
N MET A 255 14.69 7.71 15.69
CA MET A 255 15.43 7.30 16.89
C MET A 255 16.44 6.17 16.60
N MET A 256 16.04 5.15 15.82
CA MET A 256 16.93 4.07 15.41
C MET A 256 18.12 4.57 14.57
N TRP A 257 17.89 5.57 13.72
CA TRP A 257 18.96 6.19 12.93
C TRP A 257 19.92 6.99 13.82
N ARG A 258 19.39 7.79 14.74
CA ARG A 258 20.20 8.57 15.70
C ARG A 258 21.09 7.67 16.55
N LYS A 259 20.55 6.55 17.06
CA LYS A 259 21.32 5.58 17.85
C LYS A 259 22.51 4.98 17.08
N LYS A 260 22.37 4.76 15.77
CA LYS A 260 23.46 4.28 14.90
C LYS A 260 24.52 5.35 14.64
N ALA A 261 24.14 6.62 14.63
CA ALA A 261 25.08 7.73 14.45
C ALA A 261 25.96 7.95 15.69
N SER A 262 25.41 7.77 16.90
CA SER A 262 26.16 7.92 18.16
C SER A 262 27.04 6.73 18.53
N ALA A 263 26.91 5.59 17.86
CA ALA A 263 27.72 4.39 18.10
C ALA A 263 29.00 4.34 17.25
N LYS A 264 29.24 5.37 16.44
CA LYS A 264 30.46 5.58 15.66
C LYS A 264 31.24 6.72 16.27
#